data_AF-A0A1C5YVH5-F1
#
_entry.id   AF-A0A1C5YVH5-F1
#
_cell.length_a   1.000
_cell.length_b   1.000
_cell.length_c   1.000
_cell.angle_alpha   90.00
_cell.angle_beta   90.00
_cell.angle_gamma   90.00
#
_symmetry.space_group_name_H-M   'P 1'
#
loop_
_entity.id
_entity.type
_entity.pdbx_description
1 polymer ?
#
loop_
_entity_poly.entity_id
_entity_poly.type
_entity_poly.pdbx_seq_one_letter_code
_entity_poly.pdbx_strand_id
1 'polypeptide(L)' 'MSKQELQYLQQIEQHGAENGWVAPLTQEDTAYLVHFRAVCKRYNIIPSKATRLEYDFVTKVTDSEFYLQQANA' A
#
# COMPACT_ATOMS: atom_id res chain seq x y z
N MET A 1 5.26 15.22 -12.68
CA MET A 1 6.25 14.25 -13.19
C MET A 1 6.13 14.17 -14.69
N SER A 2 7.27 14.21 -15.37
CA SER A 2 7.37 13.99 -16.81
C SER A 2 7.32 12.50 -17.13
N LYS A 3 7.01 12.15 -18.39
CA LYS A 3 7.03 10.75 -18.85
C LYS A 3 8.43 10.13 -18.74
N GLN A 4 9.47 10.93 -18.92
CA GLN A 4 10.86 10.49 -18.82
C GLN A 4 11.24 10.14 -17.38
N GLU A 5 10.80 10.94 -16.40
CA GLU A 5 10.99 10.65 -14.98
C GLU A 5 10.32 9.35 -14.57
N LEU A 6 9.08 9.10 -15.05
CA LEU A 6 8.36 7.86 -14.76
C LEU A 6 9.09 6.63 -15.31
N GLN A 7 9.56 6.69 -16.55
CA GLN A 7 10.33 5.58 -17.16
C GLN A 7 11.62 5.29 -16.41
N TYR A 8 12.34 6.33 -15.99
CA TYR A 8 13.56 6.18 -15.19
C TYR A 8 13.28 5.48 -13.84
N LEU A 9 12.21 5.88 -13.15
CA LEU A 9 11.83 5.26 -11.87
C LEU A 9 11.42 3.78 -12.06
N GLN A 10 10.68 3.46 -13.12
CA GLN A 10 10.32 2.08 -13.44
C GLN A 10 11.56 1.19 -13.69
N GLN A 11 12.58 1.72 -14.37
CA GLN A 11 13.83 0.99 -14.59
C GLN A 11 14.58 0.71 -13.28
N ILE A 12 14.60 1.67 -12.35
CA ILE A 12 15.21 1.46 -11.03
C ILE A 12 14.46 0.40 -10.24
N GLU A 13 13.12 0.47 -10.23
CA GLU A 13 12.29 -0.49 -9.52
C GLU A 13 12.49 -1.91 -10.06
N GLN A 14 12.50 -2.07 -11.40
CA GLN A 14 12.77 -3.34 -12.05
C GLN A 14 14.17 -3.88 -11.69
N HIS A 15 15.19 -3.03 -11.74
CA HIS A 15 16.54 -3.43 -11.35
C HIS A 15 16.61 -3.84 -9.88
N GLY A 16 15.92 -3.12 -8.99
CA GLY A 16 15.81 -3.47 -7.58
C GLY A 16 15.11 -4.82 -7.36
N ALA A 17 14.08 -5.12 -8.15
CA ALA A 17 13.36 -6.40 -8.10
C ALA A 17 14.22 -7.57 -8.61
N GLU A 18 14.93 -7.39 -9.72
CA GLU A 18 15.84 -8.40 -10.29
C GLU A 18 16.98 -8.78 -9.33
N ASN A 19 17.47 -7.81 -8.55
CA ASN A 19 18.51 -8.02 -7.53
C ASN A 19 17.94 -8.43 -6.16
N GLY A 20 16.61 -8.51 -6.00
CA GLY A 20 15.94 -8.87 -4.75
C GLY A 20 16.01 -7.79 -3.66
N TRP A 21 16.32 -6.54 -4.00
CA TRP A 21 16.34 -5.42 -3.05
C TRP A 21 14.94 -4.91 -2.72
N VAL A 22 14.02 -5.03 -3.68
CA VAL A 22 12.65 -4.55 -3.58
C VAL A 22 11.72 -5.66 -4.06
N ALA A 23 10.65 -5.93 -3.31
CA ALA A 23 9.60 -6.82 -3.81
C ALA A 23 8.72 -6.04 -4.81
N PRO A 24 8.45 -6.58 -6.01
CA PRO A 24 7.58 -5.92 -6.97
C PRO A 24 6.16 -5.81 -6.39
N LEU A 25 5.54 -4.64 -6.53
CA LEU A 25 4.19 -4.40 -6.04
C LEU A 25 3.19 -5.19 -6.89
N THR A 26 2.47 -6.14 -6.29
CA THR A 26 1.43 -6.87 -7.02
C THR A 26 0.17 -6.02 -7.17
N GLN A 27 -0.76 -6.48 -8.03
CA GLN A 27 -2.07 -5.83 -8.15
C GLN A 27 -2.84 -5.87 -6.82
N GLU A 28 -2.71 -6.95 -6.06
CA GLU A 28 -3.31 -7.08 -4.73
C GLU A 28 -2.71 -6.09 -3.73
N ASP A 29 -1.38 -5.98 -3.68
CA ASP A 29 -0.70 -5.02 -2.81
C ASP A 29 -1.14 -3.58 -3.12
N THR A 30 -1.28 -3.26 -4.41
CA THR A 30 -1.76 -1.95 -4.85
C THR A 30 -3.19 -1.70 -4.36
N ALA A 31 -4.09 -2.67 -4.53
CA ALA A 31 -5.48 -2.58 -4.08
C ALA A 31 -5.58 -2.46 -2.56
N TYR A 32 -4.79 -3.25 -1.83
CA TYR A 32 -4.70 -3.20 -0.38
C TYR A 32 -4.23 -1.82 0.09
N LEU A 33 -3.16 -1.26 -0.49
CA LEU A 33 -2.64 0.07 -0.12
C LEU A 33 -3.65 1.19 -0.40
N VAL A 34 -4.43 1.09 -1.47
CA VAL A 34 -5.53 2.02 -1.76
C VAL A 34 -6.61 1.92 -0.67
N HIS A 35 -7.00 0.70 -0.28
CA HIS A 35 -7.99 0.48 0.78
C HIS A 35 -7.48 0.99 2.14
N PHE A 36 -6.23 0.66 2.50
CA PHE A 36 -5.57 1.14 3.71
C PHE A 36 -5.60 2.67 3.80
N ARG A 37 -5.25 3.36 2.71
CA ARG A 37 -5.31 4.83 2.66
C ARG A 37 -6.72 5.36 2.86
N ALA A 38 -7.74 4.69 2.32
CA ALA A 38 -9.14 5.07 2.51
C ALA A 38 -9.57 4.90 3.98
N VAL A 39 -9.16 3.81 4.64
CA VAL A 39 -9.42 3.56 6.06
C VAL A 39 -8.74 4.61 6.94
N CYS A 40 -7.45 4.92 6.70
CA CYS A 40 -6.75 5.99 7.40
C CYS A 40 -7.48 7.33 7.28
N LYS A 41 -7.95 7.68 6.07
CA LYS A 41 -8.74 8.90 5.85
C LYS A 41 -10.07 8.87 6.59
N ARG A 42 -10.77 7.72 6.63
CA ARG A 42 -12.06 7.54 7.32
C ARG A 42 -11.95 7.82 8.82
N TYR A 43 -10.84 7.43 9.44
CA TYR A 43 -10.59 7.65 10.86
C TYR A 43 -9.71 8.87 11.18
N ASN A 44 -9.38 9.69 10.18
CA ASN A 44 -8.50 10.85 10.32
C ASN A 44 -7.12 10.52 10.95
N ILE A 45 -6.58 9.35 10.61
CA ILE A 45 -5.29 8.87 11.09
C ILE A 45 -4.25 9.12 10.00
N ILE A 46 -3.13 9.76 10.37
CA ILE A 46 -1.99 9.98 9.49
C ILE A 46 -0.96 8.88 9.79
N PRO A 47 -0.71 7.91 8.88
CA PRO A 47 0.15 6.76 9.18
C PRO A 47 1.54 7.12 9.70
N SER A 48 2.15 8.19 9.18
CA SER A 48 3.49 8.65 9.58
C SER A 48 3.54 9.34 10.94
N LYS A 49 2.39 9.71 11.52
CA LYS A 49 2.28 10.36 12.84
C LYS A 49 1.48 9.53 13.84
N ALA A 50 0.96 8.38 13.39
CA ALA A 50 0.11 7.53 14.19
C ALA A 50 0.92 6.97 15.37
N THR A 51 0.29 6.94 16.54
CA THR A 51 0.76 6.09 17.64
C THR A 51 0.69 4.63 17.20
N ARG A 52 1.46 3.75 17.86
CA ARG A 52 1.40 2.32 17.59
C ARG A 52 -0.03 1.76 17.65
N LEU A 53 -0.83 2.23 18.61
CA LEU A 53 -2.22 1.79 18.77
C LEU A 53 -3.10 2.22 17.59
N GLU A 54 -2.97 3.46 17.12
CA GLU A 54 -3.72 3.94 15.95
C GLU A 54 -3.31 3.20 14.68
N TYR A 55 -2.01 2.94 14.50
CA TYR A 55 -1.50 2.19 13.36
C TYR A 55 -2.00 0.73 13.37
N ASP A 56 -1.91 0.06 14.51
CA ASP A 56 -2.42 -1.31 14.68
C ASP A 56 -3.93 -1.37 14.45
N PHE A 57 -4.67 -0.34 14.89
CA PHE A 57 -6.11 -0.22 14.66
C PHE A 57 -6.44 -0.13 13.16
N VAL A 58 -5.85 0.82 12.43
CA VAL A 58 -6.15 0.98 10.99
C VAL A 58 -5.72 -0.23 10.19
N THR A 59 -4.62 -0.89 10.57
CA THR A 59 -4.14 -2.11 9.91
C THR A 59 -5.16 -3.24 10.08
N LYS A 60 -5.59 -3.53 11.31
CA LYS A 60 -6.58 -4.58 11.59
C LYS A 60 -7.92 -4.35 10.91
N VAL A 61 -8.38 -3.09 10.89
CA VAL A 61 -9.64 -2.74 10.19
C VAL A 61 -9.48 -2.93 8.69
N THR A 62 -8.36 -2.49 8.12
CA THR A 62 -8.06 -2.69 6.69
C THR A 62 -8.02 -4.17 6.34
N ASP A 63 -7.27 -4.98 7.08
CA ASP A 63 -7.17 -6.42 6.85
C ASP A 63 -8.54 -7.09 6.89
N SER A 64 -9.31 -6.81 7.95
CA SER A 64 -10.62 -7.41 8.15
C SER A 64 -11.59 -7.05 7.03
N GLU A 65 -11.63 -5.78 6.61
CA GLU A 65 -12.53 -5.34 5.54
C GLU A 65 -12.08 -5.81 4.15
N PHE A 66 -10.79 -5.71 3.85
CA PHE A 66 -10.24 -6.04 2.53
C PHE A 66 -10.40 -7.53 2.21
N TYR A 67 -9.97 -8.41 3.11
CA TYR A 67 -10.05 -9.84 2.88
C TYR A 67 -11.49 -10.36 2.96
N LEU A 68 -12.36 -9.74 3.76
CA LEU A 68 -13.78 -10.06 3.76
C LEU A 68 -14.45 -9.68 2.44
N GLN A 69 -14.07 -8.55 1.81
CA GLN A 69 -14.57 -8.20 0.48
C GLN A 69 -14.09 -9.20 -0.58
N GLN A 70 -12.82 -9.59 -0.52
CA GLN A 70 -12.24 -10.58 -1.45
C GLN A 70 -12.89 -11.96 -1.32
N ALA A 71 -13.23 -12.38 -0.10
CA ALA A 71 -13.93 -13.66 0.13
C ALA A 71 -15.39 -13.67 -0.36
N ASN A 72 -16.01 -12.50 -0.51
CA ASN A 72 -17.40 -12.35 -0.94
C ASN A 72 -17.55 -11.98 -2.44
N ALA A 73 -16.43 -11.81 -3.15
CA ALA A 73 -16.38 -11.47 -4.58
C ALA A 73 -16.33 -12.74 -5.45
#